data_AF-A0A353YY14-F1
#
_entry.id   AF-A0A353YY14-F1
#
_cell.length_a   1.000
_cell.length_b   1.000
_cell.length_c   1.000
_cell.angle_alpha   90.00
_cell.angle_beta   90.00
_cell.angle_gamma   90.00
#
_symmetry.space_group_name_H-M   'P 1'
#
loop_
_entity.id
_entity.type
_entity.pdbx_description
1 polymer ?
#
loop_
_entity_poly.entity_id
_entity_poly.type
_entity_poly.pdbx_seq_one_letter_code
_entity_poly.pdbx_strand_id
1 'polypeptide(L)'
;MKNATIFFMAFLMVALGCYAQKNAPEQVEESVLDFYRQYSSFTDPGKFVYLYEELPDSLPQLCNLIRSQFIHPYAELHKYREQIPKERWNEMFRYPGVKSILEGLVSHDSSGLTADRKPEHRLILGCQQNAILLASILKYRGIPARVRSGHVTYLIPDFHTSHTICEVWNEDESRWMLVDPSTDRVDFSPEEFDFSFDAWLQLQSGKIDPTKFGVPRRYSGFVSIVGKVNTDLASVLGTEYPINQYAPMLEEVFKNEDQLTAEHVEILNKVSELMKTLDAENISILKEIYSNTPDIQISKSFAEVTKKPDNGTSSEKR
;
A
#
# COMPACT_ATOMS: atom_id res chain seq x y z
N MET A 1 56.20 -72.91 -9.19
CA MET A 1 54.78 -73.34 -9.16
C MET A 1 53.90 -72.10 -9.07
N LYS A 2 52.77 -72.13 -9.77
CA LYS A 2 51.91 -71.02 -10.20
C LYS A 2 51.45 -70.10 -9.05
N ASN A 3 51.40 -68.78 -9.29
CA ASN A 3 50.14 -68.01 -9.37
C ASN A 3 50.41 -66.49 -9.52
N ALA A 4 49.62 -65.88 -10.41
CA ALA A 4 49.63 -64.48 -10.81
C ALA A 4 48.70 -63.64 -9.92
N THR A 5 49.02 -62.37 -9.64
CA THR A 5 48.06 -61.32 -9.23
C THR A 5 48.69 -59.93 -9.49
N ILE A 6 48.37 -59.31 -10.63
CA ILE A 6 47.53 -58.10 -10.81
C ILE A 6 48.19 -56.77 -10.37
N PHE A 7 48.49 -55.96 -11.38
CA PHE A 7 48.82 -54.53 -11.35
C PHE A 7 47.61 -53.72 -10.85
N PHE A 8 47.80 -52.79 -9.91
CA PHE A 8 46.95 -51.60 -9.83
C PHE A 8 47.74 -50.39 -9.33
N MET A 9 47.90 -49.43 -10.23
CA MET A 9 48.56 -48.14 -10.05
C MET A 9 47.53 -47.18 -9.43
N ALA A 10 47.72 -46.78 -8.18
CA ALA A 10 46.86 -45.80 -7.53
C ALA A 10 47.32 -44.38 -7.93
N PHE A 11 46.58 -43.74 -8.82
CA PHE A 11 46.74 -42.34 -9.18
C PHE A 11 45.95 -41.49 -8.19
N LEU A 12 46.64 -40.78 -7.30
CA LEU A 12 46.02 -39.81 -6.38
C LEU A 12 45.83 -38.49 -7.16
N MET A 13 44.64 -38.25 -7.70
CA MET A 13 44.27 -36.95 -8.25
C MET A 13 43.57 -36.11 -7.18
N VAL A 14 44.22 -35.04 -6.77
CA VAL A 14 43.64 -33.92 -6.03
C VAL A 14 42.63 -33.24 -6.95
N ALA A 15 41.36 -33.22 -6.55
CA ALA A 15 40.35 -32.35 -7.14
C ALA A 15 39.86 -31.37 -6.06
N LEU A 16 40.54 -30.22 -5.96
CA LEU A 16 39.98 -29.00 -5.40
C LEU A 16 38.93 -28.51 -6.40
N GLY A 17 37.69 -28.95 -6.22
CA GLY A 17 36.54 -28.44 -6.95
C GLY A 17 36.00 -27.18 -6.26
N CYS A 18 36.24 -26.02 -6.87
CA CYS A 18 35.54 -24.78 -6.55
C CYS A 18 34.03 -24.99 -6.66
N TYR A 19 33.33 -24.97 -5.52
CA TYR A 19 31.88 -24.83 -5.46
C TYR A 19 31.56 -23.33 -5.54
N ALA A 20 31.52 -22.78 -6.76
CA ALA A 20 31.00 -21.45 -6.98
C ALA A 20 29.47 -21.47 -6.81
N GLN A 21 28.98 -20.71 -5.83
CA GLN A 21 27.57 -20.50 -5.50
C GLN A 21 26.70 -20.19 -6.73
N LYS A 22 25.69 -21.03 -6.96
CA LYS A 22 24.52 -20.69 -7.79
C LYS A 22 23.35 -20.10 -6.97
N ASN A 23 23.52 -19.92 -5.66
CA ASN A 23 22.42 -19.61 -4.73
C ASN A 23 22.13 -18.11 -4.54
N ALA A 24 22.87 -17.21 -5.20
CA ALA A 24 22.76 -15.77 -4.90
C ALA A 24 21.43 -15.12 -5.37
N PRO A 25 20.87 -15.39 -6.56
CA PRO A 25 19.65 -14.71 -7.02
C PRO A 25 18.40 -15.17 -6.24
N GLU A 26 18.25 -16.48 -6.06
CA GLU A 26 17.10 -17.10 -5.39
C GLU A 26 17.04 -16.75 -3.89
N GLN A 27 18.19 -16.70 -3.20
CA GLN A 27 18.24 -16.26 -1.80
C GLN A 27 17.95 -14.77 -1.62
N VAL A 28 18.33 -13.93 -2.59
CA VAL A 28 18.07 -12.49 -2.57
C VAL A 28 16.58 -12.22 -2.80
N GLU A 29 15.94 -12.95 -3.70
CA GLU A 29 14.50 -12.87 -3.94
C GLU A 29 13.70 -13.34 -2.71
N GLU A 30 14.09 -14.46 -2.08
CA GLU A 30 13.47 -14.93 -0.83
C GLU A 30 13.55 -13.87 0.29
N SER A 31 14.68 -13.15 0.40
CA SER A 31 14.84 -12.09 1.40
C SER A 31 13.87 -10.92 1.22
N VAL A 32 13.46 -10.63 -0.03
CA VAL A 32 12.47 -9.60 -0.35
C VAL A 32 11.06 -10.10 -0.02
N LEU A 33 10.75 -11.35 -0.33
CA LEU A 33 9.47 -11.97 0.03
C LEU A 33 9.31 -12.02 1.55
N ASP A 34 10.35 -12.42 2.28
CA ASP A 34 10.38 -12.42 3.74
C ASP A 34 10.14 -11.04 4.34
N PHE A 35 10.75 -10.00 3.75
CA PHE A 35 10.51 -8.62 4.16
C PHE A 35 9.01 -8.25 4.03
N TYR A 36 8.36 -8.64 2.94
CA TYR A 36 6.94 -8.37 2.71
C TYR A 36 5.97 -9.32 3.42
N ARG A 37 6.47 -10.35 4.13
CA ARG A 37 5.70 -11.12 5.12
C ARG A 37 5.62 -10.42 6.48
N GLN A 38 6.51 -9.46 6.77
CA GLN A 38 6.54 -8.80 8.08
C GLN A 38 5.44 -7.74 8.23
N TYR A 39 4.86 -7.67 9.42
CA TYR A 39 3.99 -6.56 9.79
C TYR A 39 4.78 -5.26 9.94
N SER A 40 4.14 -4.17 9.56
CA SER A 40 4.48 -2.81 9.95
C SER A 40 3.66 -2.39 11.19
N SER A 41 3.94 -1.21 11.73
CA SER A 41 3.10 -0.61 12.77
C SER A 41 1.64 -0.37 12.35
N PHE A 42 1.34 -0.30 11.04
CA PHE A 42 0.00 -0.06 10.51
C PHE A 42 -0.70 -1.33 10.05
N THR A 43 0.03 -2.41 9.80
CA THR A 43 -0.52 -3.72 9.41
C THR A 43 -0.54 -4.75 10.54
N ASP A 44 0.09 -4.49 11.69
CA ASP A 44 0.03 -5.37 12.86
C ASP A 44 -1.41 -5.42 13.45
N PRO A 45 -2.06 -6.60 13.53
CA PRO A 45 -3.38 -6.76 14.14
C PRO A 45 -3.36 -6.73 15.68
N GLY A 46 -2.18 -6.86 16.29
CA GLY A 46 -1.98 -6.97 17.72
C GLY A 46 -2.81 -8.08 18.34
N LYS A 47 -3.48 -7.79 19.46
CA LYS A 47 -4.31 -8.75 20.19
C LYS A 47 -5.52 -9.28 19.40
N PHE A 48 -5.86 -8.67 18.26
CA PHE A 48 -7.03 -9.04 17.45
C PHE A 48 -6.71 -10.05 16.35
N VAL A 49 -5.49 -10.59 16.30
CA VAL A 49 -5.07 -11.60 15.31
C VAL A 49 -5.97 -12.85 15.27
N TYR A 50 -6.63 -13.19 16.39
CA TYR A 50 -7.59 -14.30 16.47
C TYR A 50 -8.79 -14.12 15.50
N LEU A 51 -9.07 -12.90 15.04
CA LEU A 51 -10.11 -12.63 14.05
C LEU A 51 -9.76 -13.15 12.65
N TYR A 52 -8.55 -13.68 12.44
CA TYR A 52 -8.07 -14.16 11.14
C TYR A 52 -8.19 -15.68 10.92
N GLU A 53 -8.55 -16.45 11.94
CA GLU A 53 -8.47 -17.93 11.93
C GLU A 53 -9.42 -18.59 10.91
N GLU A 54 -10.60 -18.01 10.65
CA GLU A 54 -11.65 -18.62 9.81
C GLU A 54 -12.08 -17.70 8.64
N LEU A 55 -11.14 -16.96 8.07
CA LEU A 55 -11.42 -16.08 6.93
C LEU A 55 -11.35 -16.84 5.59
N PRO A 56 -12.08 -16.39 4.54
CA PRO A 56 -12.01 -17.00 3.22
C PRO A 56 -10.59 -17.02 2.65
N ASP A 57 -10.19 -18.14 2.05
CA ASP A 57 -8.85 -18.29 1.46
C ASP A 57 -8.69 -17.55 0.14
N SER A 58 -9.74 -17.54 -0.69
CA SER A 58 -9.67 -16.90 -2.01
C SER A 58 -9.65 -15.38 -1.91
N LEU A 59 -8.75 -14.73 -2.67
CA LEU A 59 -8.67 -13.27 -2.75
C LEU A 59 -10.02 -12.60 -3.09
N PRO A 60 -10.82 -13.10 -4.06
CA PRO A 60 -12.12 -12.49 -4.36
C PRO A 60 -13.09 -12.51 -3.17
N GLN A 61 -13.18 -13.63 -2.44
CA GLN A 61 -14.05 -13.74 -1.26
C GLN A 61 -13.52 -12.90 -0.11
N LEU A 62 -12.21 -12.85 0.08
CA LEU A 62 -11.56 -12.04 1.12
C LEU A 62 -11.76 -10.54 0.87
N CYS A 63 -11.57 -10.07 -0.37
CA CYS A 63 -11.87 -8.69 -0.75
C CYS A 63 -13.35 -8.35 -0.51
N ASN A 64 -14.27 -9.26 -0.87
CA ASN A 64 -15.69 -9.06 -0.58
C ASN A 64 -15.98 -8.95 0.93
N LEU A 65 -15.35 -9.81 1.75
CA LEU A 65 -15.46 -9.74 3.20
C LEU A 65 -14.95 -8.40 3.74
N ILE A 66 -13.79 -7.94 3.28
CA ILE A 66 -13.20 -6.64 3.68
C ILE A 66 -14.15 -5.49 3.33
N ARG A 67 -14.70 -5.45 2.12
CA ARG A 67 -15.67 -4.42 1.70
C ARG A 67 -16.94 -4.40 2.56
N SER A 68 -17.38 -5.55 3.08
CA SER A 68 -18.51 -5.59 4.02
C SER A 68 -18.23 -4.94 5.36
N GLN A 69 -16.97 -4.63 5.70
CA GLN A 69 -16.62 -4.02 6.99
C GLN A 69 -16.74 -2.50 6.99
N PHE A 70 -16.60 -1.86 5.83
CA PHE A 70 -16.45 -0.41 5.73
C PHE A 70 -17.51 0.23 4.83
N ILE A 71 -17.61 1.55 4.94
CA ILE A 71 -18.36 2.44 4.05
C ILE A 71 -17.43 3.56 3.62
N HIS A 72 -17.18 3.68 2.33
CA HIS A 72 -16.26 4.68 1.80
C HIS A 72 -16.80 6.11 2.04
N PRO A 73 -16.03 7.01 2.70
CA PRO A 73 -16.51 8.34 3.10
C PRO A 73 -16.97 9.20 1.92
N TYR A 74 -16.35 9.04 0.75
CA TYR A 74 -16.65 9.83 -0.43
C TYR A 74 -17.58 9.13 -1.42
N ALA A 75 -17.48 7.80 -1.54
CA ALA A 75 -18.15 7.05 -2.60
C ALA A 75 -19.48 6.42 -2.14
N GLU A 76 -19.65 6.18 -0.84
CA GLU A 76 -20.75 5.36 -0.34
C GLU A 76 -21.52 6.03 0.80
N LEU A 77 -20.86 6.79 1.68
CA LEU A 77 -21.47 7.38 2.88
C LEU A 77 -22.78 8.13 2.59
N HIS A 78 -22.90 8.81 1.45
CA HIS A 78 -24.13 9.52 1.06
C HIS A 78 -25.39 8.63 1.03
N LYS A 79 -25.23 7.32 0.79
CA LYS A 79 -26.30 6.31 0.77
C LYS A 79 -26.72 5.84 2.16
N TYR A 80 -25.89 6.08 3.18
CA TYR A 80 -26.05 5.55 4.54
C TYR A 80 -26.22 6.64 5.61
N ARG A 81 -26.33 7.93 5.22
CA ARG A 81 -26.36 9.07 6.15
C ARG A 81 -27.47 9.00 7.21
N GLU A 82 -28.59 8.34 6.90
CA GLU A 82 -29.71 8.18 7.83
C GLU A 82 -29.47 7.07 8.86
N GLN A 83 -28.60 6.11 8.55
CA GLN A 83 -28.28 4.96 9.40
C GLN A 83 -27.06 5.22 10.30
N ILE A 84 -26.28 6.27 10.00
CA ILE A 84 -24.98 6.52 10.62
C ILE A 84 -24.95 7.91 11.25
N PRO A 85 -24.75 8.00 12.59
CA PRO A 85 -24.61 9.28 13.29
C PRO A 85 -23.54 10.18 12.68
N LYS A 86 -23.81 11.49 12.62
CA LYS A 86 -22.94 12.48 11.96
C LYS A 86 -21.53 12.51 12.54
N GLU A 87 -21.39 12.22 13.82
CA GLU A 87 -20.14 12.18 14.57
C GLU A 87 -19.19 11.10 14.01
N ARG A 88 -19.72 10.09 13.32
CA ARG A 88 -18.96 8.98 12.74
C ARG A 88 -18.56 9.22 11.28
N TRP A 89 -19.01 10.31 10.65
CA TRP A 89 -18.75 10.56 9.22
C TRP A 89 -17.28 10.81 8.89
N ASN A 90 -16.43 11.08 9.90
CA ASN A 90 -15.01 11.34 9.74
C ASN A 90 -14.13 10.36 10.54
N GLU A 91 -14.50 9.07 10.57
CA GLU A 91 -13.77 8.02 11.30
C GLU A 91 -12.40 7.66 10.69
N MET A 92 -12.13 8.05 9.45
CA MET A 92 -10.89 7.71 8.73
C MET A 92 -9.60 8.06 9.50
N PHE A 93 -9.60 9.15 10.28
CA PHE A 93 -8.43 9.56 11.08
C PHE A 93 -8.37 8.88 12.46
N ARG A 94 -9.50 8.33 12.94
CA ARG A 94 -9.59 7.63 14.23
C ARG A 94 -8.98 6.24 14.18
N TYR A 95 -8.97 5.62 13.00
CA TYR A 95 -8.51 4.24 12.79
C TYR A 95 -7.36 4.18 11.78
N PRO A 96 -6.16 4.68 12.15
CA PRO A 96 -5.02 4.79 11.22
C PRO A 96 -4.35 3.45 10.87
N GLY A 97 -4.60 2.38 11.63
CA GLY A 97 -3.92 1.09 11.46
C GLY A 97 -4.81 -0.11 11.81
N VAL A 98 -4.40 -1.30 11.39
CA VAL A 98 -5.22 -2.52 11.48
C VAL A 98 -5.66 -2.83 12.91
N LYS A 99 -4.77 -2.73 13.90
CA LYS A 99 -5.16 -2.93 15.31
C LYS A 99 -6.33 -2.04 15.75
N SER A 100 -6.33 -0.75 15.41
CA SER A 100 -7.42 0.15 15.79
C SER A 100 -8.67 -0.04 14.93
N ILE A 101 -8.51 -0.41 13.66
CA ILE A 101 -9.62 -0.83 12.79
C ILE A 101 -10.36 -2.03 13.41
N LEU A 102 -9.64 -3.08 13.78
CA LEU A 102 -10.22 -4.28 14.38
C LEU A 102 -10.88 -3.99 15.73
N GLU A 103 -10.26 -3.15 16.56
CA GLU A 103 -10.86 -2.66 17.81
C GLU A 103 -12.20 -1.92 17.56
N GLY A 104 -12.22 -1.02 16.59
CA GLY A 104 -13.42 -0.28 16.19
C GLY A 104 -14.53 -1.22 15.70
N LEU A 105 -14.20 -2.16 14.82
CA LEU A 105 -15.15 -3.14 14.28
C LEU A 105 -15.77 -3.98 15.39
N VAL A 106 -14.96 -4.51 16.31
CA VAL A 106 -15.42 -5.30 17.47
C VAL A 106 -16.29 -4.47 18.42
N SER A 107 -15.96 -3.18 18.61
CA SER A 107 -16.74 -2.30 19.48
C SER A 107 -18.16 -2.02 18.97
N HIS A 108 -18.37 -2.07 17.65
CA HIS A 108 -19.68 -1.90 17.03
C HIS A 108 -20.41 -3.23 16.82
N ASP A 109 -19.68 -4.31 16.60
CA ASP A 109 -20.22 -5.66 16.44
C ASP A 109 -19.14 -6.69 16.81
N SER A 110 -19.39 -7.43 17.90
CA SER A 110 -18.45 -8.39 18.45
C SER A 110 -18.25 -9.64 17.59
N SER A 111 -19.01 -9.80 16.51
CA SER A 111 -18.94 -10.96 15.60
C SER A 111 -17.67 -10.97 14.72
N GLY A 112 -16.77 -10.00 14.89
CA GLY A 112 -15.50 -9.95 14.16
C GLY A 112 -15.67 -9.47 12.71
N LEU A 113 -14.96 -10.10 11.78
CA LEU A 113 -15.08 -9.83 10.34
C LEU A 113 -16.18 -10.71 9.76
N THR A 114 -17.31 -10.12 9.36
CA THR A 114 -18.44 -10.87 8.80
C THR A 114 -19.00 -10.27 7.51
N ALA A 115 -19.40 -11.13 6.57
CA ALA A 115 -19.90 -10.72 5.27
C ALA A 115 -21.25 -9.99 5.34
N ASP A 116 -22.05 -10.27 6.37
CA ASP A 116 -23.39 -9.72 6.61
C ASP A 116 -23.43 -8.55 7.59
N ARG A 117 -22.28 -7.91 7.87
CA ARG A 117 -22.19 -6.78 8.81
C ARG A 117 -23.16 -5.67 8.39
N LYS A 118 -24.04 -5.31 9.33
CA LYS A 118 -25.05 -4.26 9.13
C LYS A 118 -24.39 -2.90 8.90
N PRO A 119 -24.94 -2.03 8.03
CA PRO A 119 -24.34 -0.73 7.71
C PRO A 119 -24.04 0.15 8.94
N GLU A 120 -24.92 0.17 9.93
CA GLU A 120 -24.76 0.92 11.18
C GLU A 120 -23.56 0.43 12.03
N HIS A 121 -23.09 -0.79 11.81
CA HIS A 121 -21.93 -1.38 12.49
C HIS A 121 -20.64 -1.28 11.66
N ARG A 122 -20.69 -0.83 10.40
CA ARG A 122 -19.51 -0.64 9.55
C ARG A 122 -18.75 0.62 9.96
N LEU A 123 -17.44 0.63 9.77
CA LEU A 123 -16.61 1.84 9.98
C LEU A 123 -16.60 2.72 8.72
N ILE A 124 -16.54 4.04 8.89
CA ILE A 124 -16.41 4.97 7.74
C ILE A 124 -14.94 5.13 7.35
N LEU A 125 -14.44 4.23 6.50
CA LEU A 125 -13.03 4.10 6.12
C LEU A 125 -12.84 3.99 4.61
N GLY A 126 -11.62 4.29 4.14
CA GLY A 126 -11.28 4.41 2.73
C GLY A 126 -10.47 3.24 2.16
N CYS A 127 -10.02 3.43 0.91
CA CYS A 127 -9.22 2.43 0.20
C CYS A 127 -7.92 2.06 0.89
N GLN A 128 -7.28 3.00 1.58
CA GLN A 128 -6.08 2.72 2.38
C GLN A 128 -6.35 1.68 3.48
N GLN A 129 -7.46 1.83 4.21
CA GLN A 129 -7.82 0.91 5.29
C GLN A 129 -8.17 -0.49 4.75
N ASN A 130 -8.83 -0.56 3.59
CA ASN A 130 -9.02 -1.83 2.87
C ASN A 130 -7.67 -2.50 2.55
N ALA A 131 -6.72 -1.74 1.99
CA ALA A 131 -5.41 -2.23 1.58
C ALA A 131 -4.57 -2.74 2.76
N ILE A 132 -4.46 -1.97 3.85
CA ILE A 132 -3.67 -2.41 5.02
C ILE A 132 -4.31 -3.61 5.72
N LEU A 133 -5.65 -3.72 5.73
CA LEU A 133 -6.33 -4.88 6.29
C LEU A 133 -6.10 -6.14 5.45
N LEU A 134 -6.18 -6.03 4.12
CA LEU A 134 -5.82 -7.15 3.23
C LEU A 134 -4.37 -7.59 3.44
N ALA A 135 -3.42 -6.64 3.42
CA ALA A 135 -2.01 -6.94 3.63
C ALA A 135 -1.77 -7.62 4.98
N SER A 136 -2.44 -7.19 6.04
CA SER A 136 -2.34 -7.83 7.36
C SER A 136 -2.81 -9.28 7.36
N ILE A 137 -3.97 -9.56 6.77
CA ILE A 137 -4.52 -10.93 6.70
C ILE A 137 -3.61 -11.84 5.87
N LEU A 138 -3.05 -11.34 4.77
CA LEU A 138 -2.13 -12.11 3.93
C LEU A 138 -0.80 -12.40 4.64
N LYS A 139 -0.25 -11.41 5.36
CA LYS A 139 0.96 -11.57 6.18
C LYS A 139 0.74 -12.59 7.32
N TYR A 140 -0.44 -12.62 7.94
CA TYR A 140 -0.81 -13.68 8.89
C TYR A 140 -0.71 -15.09 8.28
N ARG A 141 -1.07 -15.23 7.00
CA ARG A 141 -1.00 -16.48 6.23
C ARG A 141 0.40 -16.77 5.68
N GLY A 142 1.40 -15.91 5.95
CA GLY A 142 2.74 -16.03 5.39
C GLY A 142 2.84 -15.67 3.90
N ILE A 143 1.81 -15.04 3.33
CA ILE A 143 1.80 -14.59 1.93
C ILE A 143 2.44 -13.19 1.87
N PRO A 144 3.54 -13.00 1.13
CA PRO A 144 4.13 -11.68 0.93
C PRO A 144 3.12 -10.72 0.30
N ALA A 145 2.92 -9.57 0.95
CA ALA A 145 2.01 -8.55 0.47
C ALA A 145 2.54 -7.15 0.79
N ARG A 146 2.43 -6.23 -0.17
CA ARG A 146 2.82 -4.83 0.02
C ARG A 146 1.75 -3.88 -0.48
N VAL A 147 1.57 -2.79 0.24
CA VAL A 147 0.61 -1.74 -0.12
C VAL A 147 1.23 -0.81 -1.15
N ARG A 148 0.47 -0.46 -2.18
CA ARG A 148 0.87 0.50 -3.20
C ARG A 148 -0.06 1.69 -3.24
N SER A 149 0.51 2.89 -3.34
CA SER A 149 -0.21 4.16 -3.49
C SER A 149 0.01 4.72 -4.88
N GLY A 150 -1.07 4.98 -5.60
CA GLY A 150 -1.01 5.51 -6.97
C GLY A 150 -2.34 6.06 -7.40
N HIS A 151 -2.67 5.84 -8.67
CA HIS A 151 -3.95 6.23 -9.26
C HIS A 151 -4.55 5.08 -10.06
N VAL A 152 -5.88 5.08 -10.23
CA VAL A 152 -6.61 4.06 -10.99
C VAL A 152 -7.49 4.70 -12.04
N THR A 153 -7.63 4.00 -13.16
CA THR A 153 -8.39 4.46 -14.34
C THR A 153 -9.82 3.91 -14.40
N TYR A 154 -10.16 2.97 -13.52
CA TYR A 154 -11.43 2.22 -13.60
C TYR A 154 -12.53 2.72 -12.67
N LEU A 155 -12.26 3.66 -11.77
CA LEU A 155 -13.27 4.18 -10.83
C LEU A 155 -13.99 5.41 -11.35
N ILE A 156 -13.31 6.24 -12.15
CA ILE A 156 -13.86 7.49 -12.70
C ILE A 156 -13.48 7.56 -14.19
N PRO A 157 -14.47 7.58 -15.11
CA PRO A 157 -14.18 7.72 -16.53
C PRO A 157 -13.32 8.95 -16.84
N ASP A 158 -12.33 8.78 -17.71
CA ASP A 158 -11.39 9.81 -18.17
C ASP A 158 -10.57 10.50 -17.06
N PHE A 159 -10.45 9.87 -15.88
CA PHE A 159 -9.75 10.43 -14.74
C PHE A 159 -8.97 9.37 -13.95
N HIS A 160 -7.74 9.70 -13.60
CA HIS A 160 -6.83 8.86 -12.84
C HIS A 160 -7.01 9.19 -11.35
N THR A 161 -7.94 8.50 -10.69
CA THR A 161 -8.26 8.83 -9.30
C THR A 161 -7.25 8.25 -8.32
N SER A 162 -6.84 9.06 -7.34
CA SER A 162 -5.97 8.63 -6.24
C SER A 162 -6.55 7.40 -5.55
N HIS A 163 -5.73 6.36 -5.41
CA HIS A 163 -6.15 5.08 -4.83
C HIS A 163 -5.02 4.38 -4.10
N THR A 164 -5.36 3.34 -3.34
CA THR A 164 -4.42 2.46 -2.62
C THR A 164 -4.85 1.02 -2.82
N ILE A 165 -3.91 0.16 -3.23
CA ILE A 165 -4.13 -1.26 -3.53
C ILE A 165 -3.04 -2.11 -2.87
N CYS A 166 -3.05 -3.42 -3.12
CA CYS A 166 -1.97 -4.33 -2.76
C CYS A 166 -1.34 -4.96 -3.99
N GLU A 167 -0.02 -5.13 -3.93
CA GLU A 167 0.67 -6.21 -4.66
C GLU A 167 0.71 -7.44 -3.74
N VAL A 168 0.27 -8.58 -4.27
CA VAL A 168 0.21 -9.87 -3.56
C VAL A 168 1.05 -10.89 -4.32
N TRP A 169 1.95 -11.59 -3.63
CA TRP A 169 2.78 -12.60 -4.26
C TRP A 169 1.96 -13.85 -4.63
N ASN A 170 2.03 -14.25 -5.89
CA ASN A 170 1.55 -15.52 -6.40
C ASN A 170 2.73 -16.48 -6.47
N GLU A 171 2.76 -17.46 -5.56
CA GLU A 171 3.82 -18.46 -5.47
C GLU A 171 3.85 -19.36 -6.71
N ASP A 172 2.68 -19.80 -7.19
CA ASP A 172 2.56 -20.74 -8.32
C ASP A 172 3.11 -20.13 -9.62
N GLU A 173 2.98 -18.82 -9.79
CA GLU A 173 3.44 -18.09 -10.97
C GLU A 173 4.73 -17.28 -10.74
N SER A 174 5.26 -17.30 -9.51
CA SER A 174 6.45 -16.54 -9.08
C SER A 174 6.40 -15.07 -9.52
N ARG A 175 5.26 -14.40 -9.27
CA ARG A 175 5.07 -12.99 -9.63
C ARG A 175 4.13 -12.25 -8.67
N TRP A 176 4.20 -10.93 -8.72
CA TRP A 176 3.24 -10.06 -8.04
C TRP A 176 1.94 -9.92 -8.85
N MET A 177 0.81 -10.03 -8.16
CA MET A 177 -0.54 -9.74 -8.67
C MET A 177 -1.04 -8.43 -8.08
N LEU A 178 -1.81 -7.66 -8.86
CA LEU A 178 -2.49 -6.46 -8.35
C LEU A 178 -3.86 -6.83 -7.78
N VAL A 179 -4.13 -6.40 -6.55
CA VAL A 179 -5.39 -6.68 -5.86
C VAL A 179 -5.93 -5.39 -5.25
N ASP A 180 -7.15 -5.03 -5.62
CA ASP A 180 -7.86 -3.90 -5.01
C ASP A 180 -8.94 -4.40 -4.04
N PRO A 181 -8.67 -4.39 -2.71
CA PRO A 181 -9.65 -4.82 -1.72
C PRO A 181 -10.84 -3.85 -1.57
N SER A 182 -10.83 -2.71 -2.27
CA SER A 182 -11.97 -1.79 -2.33
C SER A 182 -12.96 -2.14 -3.46
N THR A 183 -12.62 -3.09 -4.34
CA THR A 183 -13.46 -3.53 -5.47
C THR A 183 -13.50 -5.06 -5.58
N ASP A 184 -13.86 -5.57 -6.75
CA ASP A 184 -13.82 -6.98 -7.15
C ASP A 184 -12.59 -7.35 -8.00
N ARG A 185 -11.65 -6.41 -8.15
CA ARG A 185 -10.47 -6.58 -9.00
C ARG A 185 -9.37 -7.36 -8.29
N VAL A 186 -9.12 -8.56 -8.81
CA VAL A 186 -8.06 -9.46 -8.38
C VAL A 186 -7.25 -9.84 -9.61
N ASP A 187 -5.93 -9.68 -9.51
CA ASP A 187 -4.96 -9.93 -10.59
C ASP A 187 -5.31 -9.19 -11.89
N PHE A 188 -5.59 -7.90 -11.75
CA PHE A 188 -5.97 -7.04 -12.87
C PHE A 188 -4.74 -6.45 -13.57
N SER A 189 -4.96 -5.90 -14.76
CA SER A 189 -3.88 -5.42 -15.63
C SER A 189 -3.08 -4.28 -14.97
N PRO A 190 -1.74 -4.29 -14.99
CA PRO A 190 -0.93 -3.17 -14.53
C PRO A 190 -1.28 -1.83 -15.19
N GLU A 191 -1.80 -1.85 -16.42
CA GLU A 191 -2.25 -0.68 -17.18
C GLU A 191 -3.49 0.01 -16.57
N GLU A 192 -4.19 -0.66 -15.65
CA GLU A 192 -5.33 -0.09 -14.94
C GLU A 192 -4.93 0.62 -13.63
N PHE A 193 -3.64 0.57 -13.26
CA PHE A 193 -3.05 1.23 -12.09
C PHE A 193 -1.81 2.04 -12.46
N ASP A 194 -1.91 3.36 -12.36
CA ASP A 194 -0.76 4.24 -12.50
C ASP A 194 0.08 4.18 -11.22
N PHE A 195 1.17 3.41 -11.26
CA PHE A 195 2.17 3.43 -10.21
C PHE A 195 2.74 4.83 -10.05
N SER A 196 2.96 5.26 -8.79
CA SER A 196 3.41 6.63 -8.52
C SER A 196 4.74 6.99 -9.19
N PHE A 197 5.67 6.04 -9.23
CA PHE A 197 6.98 6.23 -9.86
C PHE A 197 6.85 6.48 -11.37
N ASP A 198 5.97 5.74 -12.03
CA ASP A 198 5.79 5.84 -13.48
C ASP A 198 5.02 7.12 -13.83
N ALA A 199 3.96 7.44 -13.08
CA ALA A 199 3.24 8.71 -13.21
C ALA A 199 4.19 9.92 -13.09
N TRP A 200 5.13 9.89 -12.14
CA TRP A 200 6.15 10.94 -12.00
C TRP A 200 7.08 11.04 -13.22
N LEU A 201 7.61 9.92 -13.71
CA LEU A 201 8.50 9.92 -14.87
C LEU A 201 7.78 10.34 -16.16
N GLN A 202 6.53 9.92 -16.32
CA GLN A 202 5.68 10.33 -17.44
C GLN A 202 5.35 11.83 -17.37
N LEU A 203 5.11 12.38 -16.18
CA LEU A 203 4.93 13.81 -15.96
C LEU A 203 6.17 14.60 -16.39
N GLN A 204 7.36 14.16 -15.97
CA GLN A 204 8.63 14.80 -16.32
C GLN A 204 8.90 14.80 -17.83
N SER A 205 8.49 13.73 -18.52
CA SER A 205 8.63 13.63 -19.98
C SER A 205 7.49 14.28 -20.78
N GLY A 206 6.51 14.90 -20.11
CA GLY A 206 5.38 15.57 -20.76
C GLY A 206 4.38 14.63 -21.45
N LYS A 207 4.35 13.35 -21.06
CA LYS A 207 3.48 12.33 -21.67
C LYS A 207 2.08 12.27 -21.09
N ILE A 208 1.88 12.80 -19.88
CA ILE A 208 0.58 12.83 -19.20
C ILE A 208 0.14 14.26 -18.92
N ASP A 209 -1.18 14.43 -18.86
CA ASP A 209 -1.81 15.65 -18.39
C ASP A 209 -2.05 15.55 -16.87
N PRO A 210 -1.29 16.27 -16.03
CA PRO A 210 -1.42 16.16 -14.57
C PRO A 210 -2.83 16.53 -14.08
N THR A 211 -3.58 17.36 -14.81
CA THR A 211 -4.93 17.79 -14.38
C THR A 211 -5.93 16.64 -14.31
N LYS A 212 -5.62 15.50 -14.94
CA LYS A 212 -6.40 14.27 -14.90
C LYS A 212 -6.09 13.36 -13.72
N PHE A 213 -5.17 13.74 -12.82
CA PHE A 213 -4.74 12.91 -11.69
C PHE A 213 -5.19 13.49 -10.35
N GLY A 214 -5.69 12.63 -9.46
CA GLY A 214 -5.80 12.92 -8.02
C GLY A 214 -7.17 12.65 -7.40
N VAL A 215 -7.63 13.46 -6.45
CA VAL A 215 -9.01 13.35 -5.94
C VAL A 215 -9.85 14.40 -6.67
N PRO A 216 -10.99 14.07 -7.27
CA PRO A 216 -11.77 15.06 -8.00
C PRO A 216 -12.09 16.29 -7.14
N ARG A 217 -11.82 17.49 -7.67
CA ARG A 217 -12.05 18.80 -7.01
C ARG A 217 -11.20 19.05 -5.74
N ARG A 218 -10.26 18.17 -5.40
CA ARG A 218 -9.42 18.27 -4.19
C ARG A 218 -8.04 17.69 -4.46
N TYR A 219 -6.96 18.46 -4.30
CA TYR A 219 -5.60 17.91 -4.45
C TYR A 219 -5.41 17.14 -5.78
N SER A 220 -5.92 17.69 -6.88
CA SER A 220 -5.70 17.18 -8.25
C SER A 220 -4.50 17.87 -8.88
N GLY A 221 -3.88 17.29 -9.90
CA GLY A 221 -2.74 17.90 -10.57
C GLY A 221 -1.39 17.36 -10.09
N PHE A 222 -0.37 18.20 -10.32
CA PHE A 222 1.02 17.95 -9.97
C PHE A 222 1.20 17.50 -8.50
N VAL A 223 0.54 18.19 -7.57
CA VAL A 223 0.54 17.85 -6.15
C VAL A 223 0.11 16.41 -5.84
N SER A 224 -0.82 15.86 -6.63
CA SER A 224 -1.28 14.50 -6.44
C SER A 224 -0.19 13.49 -6.78
N ILE A 225 0.49 13.70 -7.92
CA ILE A 225 1.55 12.81 -8.40
C ILE A 225 2.73 12.84 -7.43
N VAL A 226 3.20 14.03 -7.04
CA VAL A 226 4.29 14.19 -6.07
C VAL A 226 3.94 13.57 -4.72
N GLY A 227 2.71 13.80 -4.22
CA GLY A 227 2.27 13.26 -2.95
C GLY A 227 2.24 11.73 -2.93
N LYS A 228 1.90 11.13 -4.08
CA LYS A 228 1.86 9.67 -4.23
C LYS A 228 3.24 9.03 -4.24
N VAL A 229 4.25 9.63 -4.88
CA VAL A 229 5.62 9.06 -4.88
C VAL A 229 6.15 8.87 -3.46
N ASN A 230 6.04 9.90 -2.63
CA ASN A 230 6.52 9.84 -1.25
C ASN A 230 5.75 8.81 -0.39
N THR A 231 4.43 8.76 -0.57
CA THR A 231 3.56 7.82 0.17
C THR A 231 3.78 6.38 -0.27
N ASP A 232 3.92 6.13 -1.58
CA ASP A 232 4.22 4.81 -2.13
C ASP A 232 5.61 4.34 -1.71
N LEU A 233 6.61 5.22 -1.75
CA LEU A 233 7.96 4.91 -1.26
C LEU A 233 7.93 4.44 0.19
N ALA A 234 7.28 5.19 1.08
CA ALA A 234 7.19 4.79 2.49
C ALA A 234 6.48 3.43 2.65
N SER A 235 5.43 3.18 1.87
CA SER A 235 4.68 1.91 1.89
C SER A 235 5.55 0.75 1.39
N VAL A 236 6.29 0.93 0.31
CA VAL A 236 7.26 -0.03 -0.24
C VAL A 236 8.38 -0.34 0.74
N LEU A 237 8.78 0.62 1.56
CA LEU A 237 9.77 0.46 2.63
C LEU A 237 9.15 -0.06 3.94
N GLY A 238 7.89 -0.48 3.93
CA GLY A 238 7.23 -1.18 5.03
C GLY A 238 6.55 -0.26 6.05
N THR A 239 6.19 0.96 5.68
CA THR A 239 5.45 1.89 6.56
C THR A 239 4.29 2.58 5.83
N GLU A 240 3.08 2.08 6.06
CA GLU A 240 1.85 2.54 5.40
C GLU A 240 1.20 3.72 6.16
N TYR A 241 1.89 4.87 6.18
CA TYR A 241 1.42 6.06 6.91
C TYR A 241 0.00 6.48 6.52
N PRO A 242 -0.84 6.95 7.47
CA PRO A 242 -2.21 7.37 7.19
C PRO A 242 -2.29 8.52 6.17
N ILE A 243 -3.39 8.57 5.40
CA ILE A 243 -3.59 9.53 4.30
C ILE A 243 -3.53 11.02 4.70
N ASN A 244 -3.68 11.35 6.00
CA ASN A 244 -3.48 12.72 6.47
C ASN A 244 -2.02 13.07 6.72
N GLN A 245 -1.11 12.12 6.67
CA GLN A 245 0.32 12.34 6.84
C GLN A 245 1.00 12.47 5.48
N TYR A 246 2.02 13.32 5.42
CA TYR A 246 2.71 13.62 4.18
C TYR A 246 4.18 14.01 4.39
N ALA A 247 4.93 14.01 3.29
CA ALA A 247 6.33 14.41 3.24
C ALA A 247 6.47 15.95 3.17
N PRO A 248 7.41 16.57 3.91
CA PRO A 248 7.63 18.02 3.89
C PRO A 248 7.78 18.62 2.49
N MET A 249 8.30 17.87 1.52
CA MET A 249 8.40 18.29 0.11
C MET A 249 7.07 18.81 -0.46
N LEU A 250 5.91 18.28 -0.03
CA LEU A 250 4.61 18.80 -0.48
C LEU A 250 4.34 20.23 -0.01
N GLU A 251 4.95 20.70 1.08
CA GLU A 251 4.81 22.09 1.49
C GLU A 251 5.38 23.04 0.45
N GLU A 252 6.44 22.65 -0.26
CA GLU A 252 7.02 23.47 -1.33
C GLU A 252 6.11 23.53 -2.55
N VAL A 253 5.47 22.41 -2.89
CA VAL A 253 4.43 22.37 -3.94
C VAL A 253 3.28 23.32 -3.63
N PHE A 254 2.82 23.34 -2.37
CA PHE A 254 1.75 24.24 -1.93
C PHE A 254 2.15 25.71 -1.93
N LYS A 255 3.41 26.04 -1.60
CA LYS A 255 3.90 27.41 -1.51
C LYS A 255 4.28 28.00 -2.87
N ASN A 256 4.78 27.16 -3.78
CA ASN A 256 5.41 27.58 -5.03
C ASN A 256 4.57 27.23 -6.27
N GLU A 257 3.24 27.27 -6.16
CA GLU A 257 2.31 27.08 -7.30
C GLU A 257 2.62 25.83 -8.14
N ASP A 258 2.66 24.66 -7.49
CA ASP A 258 2.94 23.37 -8.14
C ASP A 258 4.37 23.22 -8.72
N GLN A 259 5.36 23.86 -8.09
CA GLN A 259 6.78 23.74 -8.46
C GLN A 259 7.62 23.09 -7.36
N LEU A 260 8.67 22.39 -7.79
CA LEU A 260 9.70 21.79 -6.95
C LEU A 260 11.07 22.40 -7.28
N THR A 261 12.00 22.33 -6.32
CA THR A 261 13.40 22.67 -6.58
C THR A 261 14.04 21.64 -7.52
N ALA A 262 15.15 22.01 -8.17
CA ALA A 262 15.90 21.08 -9.02
C ALA A 262 16.38 19.84 -8.23
N GLU A 263 16.78 20.03 -6.97
CA GLU A 263 17.19 18.96 -6.06
C GLU A 263 16.03 18.00 -5.76
N HIS A 264 14.83 18.51 -5.46
CA HIS A 264 13.65 17.69 -5.27
C HIS A 264 13.30 16.87 -6.51
N VAL A 265 13.39 17.47 -7.69
CA VAL A 265 13.15 16.76 -8.96
C VAL A 265 14.16 15.64 -9.16
N GLU A 266 15.45 15.88 -8.90
CA GLU A 266 16.50 14.87 -9.02
C GLU A 266 16.28 13.70 -8.04
N ILE A 267 15.92 14.00 -6.79
CA ILE A 267 15.60 12.99 -5.77
C ILE A 267 14.41 12.13 -6.22
N LEU A 268 13.31 12.75 -6.66
CA LEU A 268 12.12 12.01 -7.11
C LEU A 268 12.40 11.19 -8.37
N ASN A 269 13.23 11.68 -9.29
CA ASN A 269 13.67 10.91 -10.45
C ASN A 269 14.45 9.66 -10.01
N LYS A 270 15.44 9.81 -9.12
CA LYS A 270 16.24 8.69 -8.63
C LYS A 270 15.40 7.65 -7.90
N VAL A 271 14.53 8.10 -6.99
CA VAL A 271 13.58 7.23 -6.26
C VAL A 271 12.67 6.50 -7.25
N SER A 272 12.12 7.21 -8.23
CA SER A 272 11.16 6.62 -9.18
C SER A 272 11.81 5.61 -10.11
N GLU A 273 13.05 5.85 -10.55
CA GLU A 273 13.82 4.87 -11.32
C GLU A 273 14.09 3.59 -10.52
N LEU A 274 14.47 3.71 -9.25
CA LEU A 274 14.69 2.56 -8.36
C LEU A 274 13.38 1.80 -8.06
N MET A 275 12.23 2.48 -7.99
CA MET A 275 10.95 1.84 -7.72
C MET A 275 10.38 1.03 -8.89
N LYS A 276 11.00 1.08 -10.09
CA LYS A 276 10.64 0.23 -11.23
C LYS A 276 10.85 -1.25 -10.93
N THR A 277 11.89 -1.59 -10.17
CA THR A 277 12.16 -2.95 -9.70
C THR A 277 12.47 -2.93 -8.21
N LEU A 278 11.74 -3.73 -7.44
CA LEU A 278 11.87 -3.78 -5.98
C LEU A 278 12.61 -5.03 -5.54
N ASP A 279 13.79 -5.23 -6.11
CA ASP A 279 14.77 -6.21 -5.66
C ASP A 279 15.51 -5.72 -4.38
N ALA A 280 16.31 -6.59 -3.78
CA ALA A 280 16.97 -6.25 -2.51
C ALA A 280 17.98 -5.10 -2.62
N GLU A 281 18.64 -4.95 -3.77
CA GLU A 281 19.60 -3.87 -4.01
C GLU A 281 18.88 -2.52 -4.05
N ASN A 282 17.85 -2.41 -4.89
CA ASN A 282 17.05 -1.20 -4.99
C ASN A 282 16.35 -0.87 -3.68
N ILE A 283 15.79 -1.85 -2.96
CA ILE A 283 15.22 -1.63 -1.63
C ILE A 283 16.28 -1.07 -0.65
N SER A 284 17.50 -1.60 -0.68
CA SER A 284 18.58 -1.09 0.19
C SER A 284 18.94 0.36 -0.13
N ILE A 285 19.08 0.70 -1.42
CA ILE A 285 19.38 2.07 -1.86
C ILE A 285 18.22 3.02 -1.50
N LEU A 286 16.97 2.60 -1.71
CA LEU A 286 15.79 3.37 -1.33
C LEU A 286 15.73 3.64 0.17
N LYS A 287 16.07 2.66 1.02
CA LYS A 287 16.17 2.85 2.49
C LYS A 287 17.22 3.89 2.86
N GLU A 288 18.37 3.87 2.20
CA GLU A 288 19.45 4.84 2.42
C GLU A 288 19.02 6.25 2.01
N ILE A 289 18.43 6.41 0.81
CA ILE A 289 17.91 7.71 0.35
C ILE A 289 16.85 8.22 1.32
N TYR A 290 15.85 7.39 1.65
CA TYR A 290 14.75 7.78 2.54
C TYR A 290 15.27 8.24 3.91
N SER A 291 16.24 7.52 4.48
CA SER A 291 16.79 7.83 5.81
C SER A 291 17.64 9.10 5.84
N ASN A 292 18.28 9.46 4.72
CA ASN A 292 19.16 10.63 4.62
C ASN A 292 18.49 11.87 3.99
N THR A 293 17.22 11.77 3.58
CA THR A 293 16.49 12.86 2.91
C THR A 293 15.20 13.20 3.66
N PRO A 294 15.24 14.09 4.68
CA PRO A 294 14.07 14.44 5.48
C PRO A 294 12.86 14.94 4.68
N ASP A 295 13.08 15.60 3.54
CA ASP A 295 12.03 16.19 2.72
C ASP A 295 11.06 15.16 2.11
N ILE A 296 11.53 13.92 1.90
CA ILE A 296 10.69 12.82 1.38
C ILE A 296 10.15 11.91 2.49
N GLN A 297 10.58 12.11 3.74
CA GLN A 297 10.10 11.34 4.88
C GLN A 297 8.72 11.80 5.32
N ILE A 298 7.78 10.86 5.48
CA ILE A 298 6.45 11.16 6.00
C ILE A 298 6.57 11.58 7.47
N SER A 299 6.43 12.89 7.72
CA SER A 299 6.67 13.51 9.03
C SER A 299 5.73 14.67 9.34
N LYS A 300 4.92 15.10 8.37
CA LYS A 300 3.91 16.14 8.53
C LYS A 300 2.52 15.53 8.59
N SER A 301 1.55 16.31 9.06
CA SER A 301 0.14 15.90 9.08
C SER A 301 -0.75 17.09 8.77
N PHE A 302 -1.82 16.87 8.00
CA PHE A 302 -2.88 17.85 7.87
C PHE A 302 -3.58 17.97 9.23
N ALA A 303 -3.84 19.20 9.67
CA ALA A 303 -4.62 19.44 10.88
C ALA A 303 -5.99 18.74 10.73
N GLU A 304 -6.46 18.08 11.79
CA GLU A 304 -7.83 17.58 11.82
C GLU A 304 -8.77 18.75 11.53
N VAL A 305 -9.63 18.62 10.52
CA VAL A 305 -10.72 19.58 10.32
C VAL A 305 -11.72 19.35 11.44
N THR A 306 -11.43 19.84 12.64
CA THR A 306 -12.39 19.94 13.73
C THR A 306 -13.35 21.08 13.37
N LYS A 307 -14.31 20.83 12.47
CA LYS A 307 -15.49 21.70 12.40
C LYS A 307 -16.27 21.47 13.68
N LYS A 308 -16.21 22.44 14.60
CA LYS A 308 -17.24 22.60 15.64
C LYS A 308 -18.62 22.57 14.95
N PRO A 309 -19.65 21.94 15.53
CA PRO A 309 -20.99 22.07 15.00
C PRO A 309 -21.35 23.55 15.00
N ASP A 310 -21.73 24.09 13.83
CA ASP A 310 -22.38 25.38 13.73
C ASP A 310 -23.68 25.30 14.53
N ASN A 311 -23.66 25.84 15.75
CA ASN A 311 -24.86 26.26 16.46
C ASN A 311 -25.36 27.54 15.79
N GLY A 312 -25.86 27.40 14.56
CA GLY A 312 -26.49 28.45 13.79
C GLY A 312 -28.00 28.33 13.89
N THR A 313 -28.58 28.75 15.02
CA THR A 313 -29.95 29.25 15.03
C THR A 313 -30.02 30.45 14.09
N SER A 314 -30.61 30.29 12.91
CA SER A 314 -31.18 31.41 12.17
C SER A 314 -32.69 31.23 12.11
N SER A 315 -33.32 31.88 13.09
CA SER A 315 -34.73 32.24 13.12
C SER A 315 -35.22 32.80 11.79
N GLU A 316 -36.47 32.46 11.48
CA GLU A 316 -37.38 33.17 10.59
C GLU A 316 -37.15 34.68 10.49
N LYS A 317 -37.28 35.21 9.28
CA LYS A 317 -38.11 36.40 9.02
C LYS A 317 -38.33 36.59 7.51
N ARG A 318 -39.61 36.38 7.14
CA ARG A 318 -40.43 36.93 6.05
C ARG A 318 -39.89 36.96 4.63
#